data_AF-A0A8X6PZ18-F1
#
_entry.id   AF-A0A8X6PZ18-F1
#
_cell.length_a   1.000
_cell.length_b   1.000
_cell.length_c   1.000
_cell.angle_alpha   90.00
_cell.angle_beta   90.00
_cell.angle_gamma   90.00
#
_symmetry.space_group_name_H-M   'P 1'
#
loop_
_entity.id
_entity.type
_entity.pdbx_description
1 polymer ?
#
loop_
_entity_poly.entity_id
_entity_poly.type
_entity_poly.pdbx_seq_one_letter_code
_entity_poly.pdbx_strand_id
1 'polypeptide(L)'
;MLWYHPFHRSIAGRIVGSVWWFFTLIIISSYTANLAAFLTVERMVTPINSADDLAKQTEVEYGTLMHSSTQEFFKLQSGKIPVYARMWEFMNSRKHVFVRKYEEGIQRVRESKGKYAFLMESTKNEYINERKPCDTMKVGRNLDAKGYGVATPVGSNLRDRLNLAVLTMLENGDLARLENKWWYDRSECKNGESKESSQNELTLSNVAGCFYILIGGCGLALMVSFLEFCYKSKVEATRTKMTLCEVMLNKLHTSVSGQSHVNHARFYQPATQMITAEGVSDQVSSNTHTQV
;
A
#
# COMPACT_ATOMS: atom_id res chain seq x y z
N MET A 1 -13.32 15.07 31.52
CA MET A 1 -12.37 15.14 30.39
C MET A 1 -11.54 16.42 30.53
N LEU A 2 -10.60 16.44 31.48
CA LEU A 2 -9.65 17.53 31.68
C LEU A 2 -8.29 16.85 31.81
N TRP A 3 -7.48 16.95 30.75
CA TRP A 3 -6.12 16.42 30.71
C TRP A 3 -5.25 17.24 31.67
N TYR A 4 -4.87 16.64 32.80
CA TYR A 4 -3.88 17.19 33.72
C TYR A 4 -2.49 16.94 33.11
N HIS A 5 -2.07 17.77 32.14
CA HIS A 5 -0.67 17.78 31.71
C HIS A 5 0.18 18.33 32.86
N PRO A 6 1.21 17.61 33.35
CA PRO A 6 2.14 18.17 34.32
C PRO A 6 2.95 19.25 33.60
N PHE A 7 2.43 20.47 33.58
CA PHE A 7 3.13 21.61 33.01
C PHE A 7 4.44 21.77 33.78
N HIS A 8 5.56 21.73 33.07
CA HIS A 8 6.87 22.04 33.65
C HIS A 8 6.78 23.32 34.48
N ARG A 9 7.25 23.25 35.73
CA ARG A 9 7.24 24.39 36.68
C ARG A 9 8.08 25.58 36.17
N SER A 10 9.06 25.33 35.30
CA SER A 10 9.94 26.34 34.70
C SER A 10 9.38 26.90 33.38
N ILE A 11 9.46 28.23 33.20
CA ILE A 11 9.06 28.94 31.97
C ILE A 11 9.73 28.33 30.72
N ALA A 12 11.01 27.95 30.82
CA ALA A 12 11.75 27.37 29.70
C ALA A 12 11.15 26.02 29.26
N GLY A 13 10.71 25.18 30.20
CA GLY A 13 10.06 23.91 29.90
C GLY A 13 8.69 24.09 29.25
N ARG A 14 7.98 25.20 29.54
CA ARG A 14 6.72 25.52 28.88
C ARG A 14 6.91 25.92 27.42
N ILE A 15 7.91 26.75 27.13
CA ILE A 15 8.23 27.18 25.76
C ILE A 15 8.62 25.96 24.91
N VAL A 16 9.50 25.11 25.41
CA VAL A 16 9.92 23.88 24.72
C VAL A 16 8.73 22.94 24.51
N GLY A 17 7.88 22.75 25.53
CA GLY A 17 6.67 21.92 25.43
C GLY A 17 5.68 22.44 24.39
N SER A 18 5.43 23.75 24.34
CA SER A 18 4.54 24.37 23.36
C SER A 18 5.06 24.23 21.92
N VAL A 19 6.36 24.44 21.71
CA VAL A 19 7.00 24.26 20.40
C VAL A 19 6.95 22.80 19.97
N TRP A 20 7.25 21.87 20.88
CA TRP A 20 7.17 20.43 20.62
C TRP A 20 5.74 19.98 20.28
N TRP A 21 4.75 20.50 21.00
CA TRP A 21 3.35 20.16 20.77
C TRP A 21 2.88 20.67 19.40
N PHE A 22 3.23 21.92 19.05
CA PHE A 22 2.92 22.49 17.73
C PHE A 22 3.60 21.72 16.60
N PHE A 23 4.89 21.37 16.77
CA PHE A 23 5.62 20.54 15.83
C PHE A 23 4.95 19.16 15.64
N THR A 24 4.60 18.49 16.74
CA THR A 24 3.94 17.18 16.71
C THR A 24 2.58 17.26 16.00
N LEU A 25 1.80 18.32 16.24
CA LEU A 25 0.52 18.56 15.56
C LEU A 25 0.71 18.65 14.04
N ILE A 26 1.69 19.42 13.58
CA ILE A 26 2.00 19.54 12.14
C ILE A 26 2.35 18.18 11.54
N ILE A 27 3.19 17.39 12.21
CA ILE A 27 3.60 16.07 11.73
C ILE A 27 2.41 15.11 11.64
N ILE A 28 1.59 15.02 12.70
CA ILE A 28 0.40 14.15 12.70
C ILE A 28 -0.57 14.59 11.60
N SER A 29 -0.82 15.89 11.47
CA SER A 29 -1.73 16.43 10.45
C SER A 29 -1.23 16.17 9.02
N SER A 30 0.06 16.29 8.76
CA SER A 30 0.63 16.01 7.44
C SER A 30 0.58 14.52 7.13
N TYR A 31 0.87 13.67 8.12
CA TYR A 31 0.78 12.22 7.96
C TYR A 31 -0.66 11.77 7.69
N THR A 32 -1.64 12.26 8.45
CA THR A 32 -3.05 11.91 8.25
C THR A 32 -3.57 12.41 6.90
N ALA A 33 -3.18 13.61 6.46
CA ALA A 33 -3.54 14.13 5.14
C ALA A 33 -2.95 13.29 3.99
N ASN A 34 -1.66 12.93 4.07
CA ASN A 34 -1.01 12.09 3.05
C ASN A 34 -1.57 10.66 3.04
N LEU A 35 -1.86 10.09 4.22
CA LEU A 35 -2.50 8.79 4.34
C LEU A 35 -3.90 8.81 3.73
N ALA A 36 -4.71 9.84 4.00
CA ALA A 36 -6.04 10.00 3.41
C ALA A 36 -5.96 10.16 1.89
N ALA A 37 -5.01 10.94 1.39
CA ALA A 37 -4.75 11.07 -0.05
C ALA A 37 -4.35 9.72 -0.68
N PHE A 38 -3.53 8.91 0.00
CA PHE A 38 -3.16 7.58 -0.48
C PHE A 38 -4.36 6.62 -0.48
N LEU A 39 -5.18 6.62 0.58
CA LEU A 39 -6.36 5.77 0.71
C LEU A 39 -7.49 6.12 -0.27
N THR A 40 -7.51 7.36 -0.75
CA THR A 40 -8.48 7.83 -1.77
C THR A 40 -7.97 7.64 -3.19
N VAL A 41 -6.66 7.51 -3.38
CA VAL A 41 -6.02 7.29 -4.68
C VAL A 41 -5.64 5.82 -4.82
N GLU A 42 -6.64 4.97 -5.01
CA GLU A 42 -6.40 3.72 -5.74
C GLU A 42 -6.26 4.08 -7.22
N ARG A 43 -5.03 4.36 -7.66
CA ARG A 43 -4.77 4.24 -9.10
C ARG A 43 -5.01 2.77 -9.43
N MET A 44 -5.92 2.49 -10.36
CA MET A 44 -5.77 1.32 -11.21
C MET A 44 -4.42 1.48 -11.92
N VAL A 45 -3.32 1.13 -11.24
CA VAL A 45 -1.99 1.14 -11.84
C VAL A 45 -1.98 -0.09 -12.71
N THR A 46 -2.37 0.10 -13.96
CA THR A 46 -2.12 -0.92 -14.97
C THR A 46 -0.60 -1.02 -15.08
N PRO A 47 0.02 -2.19 -14.81
CA PRO A 47 1.48 -2.33 -14.88
C PRO A 47 2.01 -2.07 -16.30
N ILE A 48 1.12 -2.04 -17.29
CA ILE A 48 1.39 -1.77 -18.70
C ILE A 48 0.53 -0.58 -19.11
N ASN A 49 1.12 0.41 -19.76
CA ASN A 49 0.41 1.57 -20.34
C ASN A 49 0.54 1.64 -21.86
N SER A 50 1.50 0.91 -22.44
CA SER A 50 1.82 0.94 -23.86
C SER A 50 2.34 -0.41 -24.37
N ALA A 51 2.34 -0.59 -25.69
CA ALA A 51 2.99 -1.75 -26.31
C ALA A 51 4.51 -1.75 -26.09
N ASP A 52 5.13 -0.58 -25.95
CA ASP A 52 6.54 -0.44 -25.60
C ASP A 52 6.85 -1.05 -24.22
N ASP A 53 6.00 -0.76 -23.22
CA ASP A 53 6.15 -1.32 -21.87
C ASP A 53 6.01 -2.83 -21.92
N LEU A 54 5.00 -3.32 -22.65
CA LEU A 54 4.76 -4.74 -22.84
C LEU A 54 5.95 -5.46 -23.51
N ALA A 55 6.61 -4.79 -24.47
CA ALA A 55 7.77 -5.33 -25.20
C ALA A 55 9.08 -5.32 -24.40
N LYS A 56 9.19 -4.50 -23.35
CA LYS A 56 10.40 -4.40 -22.49
C LYS A 56 10.44 -5.46 -21.40
N GLN A 57 9.30 -6.03 -21.04
CA GLN A 57 9.13 -6.99 -19.95
C GLN A 57 8.75 -8.39 -20.49
N THR A 58 8.87 -9.41 -19.63
CA THR A 58 8.54 -10.81 -19.97
C THR A 58 7.61 -11.49 -18.96
N GLU A 59 7.16 -10.78 -17.93
CA GLU A 59 6.27 -11.29 -16.89
C GLU A 59 4.84 -11.49 -17.41
N VAL A 60 4.35 -10.53 -18.20
CA VAL A 60 3.07 -10.59 -18.90
C VAL A 60 3.32 -11.08 -20.32
N GLU A 61 2.90 -12.31 -20.58
CA GLU A 61 2.89 -12.87 -21.93
C GLU A 61 1.89 -12.13 -22.81
N TYR A 62 2.09 -12.13 -24.12
CA TYR A 62 1.14 -11.53 -25.05
C TYR A 62 1.09 -12.29 -26.36
N GLY A 63 -0.08 -12.26 -27.00
CA GLY A 63 -0.32 -12.98 -28.24
C GLY A 63 -1.49 -12.44 -29.03
N THR A 64 -1.65 -12.98 -30.24
CA THR A 64 -2.70 -12.61 -31.20
C THR A 64 -3.48 -13.84 -31.62
N LEU A 65 -4.59 -13.62 -32.35
CA LEU A 65 -5.30 -14.69 -33.04
C LEU A 65 -4.42 -15.28 -34.16
N MET A 66 -4.38 -16.60 -34.29
CA MET A 66 -3.66 -17.29 -35.37
C MET A 66 -4.30 -17.02 -36.73
N HIS A 67 -3.45 -16.86 -37.75
CA HIS A 67 -3.84 -16.57 -39.14
C HIS A 67 -4.70 -15.29 -39.27
N SER A 68 -4.49 -14.31 -38.39
CA SER A 68 -5.20 -13.05 -38.38
C SER A 68 -4.38 -11.91 -39.01
N SER A 69 -5.08 -10.86 -39.43
CA SER A 69 -4.47 -9.60 -39.89
C SER A 69 -3.55 -8.97 -38.83
N THR A 70 -3.85 -9.15 -37.54
CA THR A 70 -3.02 -8.68 -36.42
C THR A 70 -1.72 -9.46 -36.32
N GLN A 71 -1.77 -10.79 -36.48
CA GLN A 71 -0.55 -11.60 -36.50
C GLN A 71 0.34 -11.21 -37.68
N GLU A 72 -0.26 -11.08 -38.86
CA GLU A 72 0.45 -10.67 -40.07
C GLU A 72 1.02 -9.26 -39.94
N PHE A 73 0.31 -8.33 -39.29
CA PHE A 73 0.80 -7.00 -38.99
C PHE A 73 2.14 -7.04 -38.23
N PHE A 74 2.24 -7.81 -37.13
CA PHE A 74 3.50 -7.90 -36.38
C PHE A 74 4.61 -8.55 -37.20
N LYS A 75 4.27 -9.56 -38.02
CA LYS A 75 5.23 -10.19 -38.93
C LYS A 75 5.77 -9.19 -39.96
N LEU A 76 4.90 -8.42 -40.62
CA LEU A 76 5.28 -7.46 -41.66
C LEU A 76 5.97 -6.20 -41.10
N GLN A 77 5.56 -5.73 -39.93
CA GLN A 77 6.13 -4.53 -39.30
C GLN A 77 7.41 -4.80 -38.53
N SER A 78 7.74 -6.07 -38.26
CA SER A 78 8.99 -6.48 -37.61
C SER A 78 10.25 -5.94 -38.31
N GLY A 79 10.21 -5.77 -39.64
CA GLY A 79 11.33 -5.20 -40.41
C GLY A 79 11.43 -3.67 -40.41
N LYS A 80 10.45 -2.96 -39.84
CA LYS A 80 10.35 -1.48 -39.90
C LYS A 80 10.45 -0.83 -38.54
N ILE A 81 9.84 -1.41 -37.52
CA ILE A 81 9.71 -0.81 -36.18
C ILE A 81 10.37 -1.75 -35.15
N PRO A 82 11.45 -1.33 -34.46
CA PRO A 82 12.19 -2.19 -33.53
C PRO A 82 11.34 -2.79 -32.40
N VAL A 83 10.35 -2.04 -31.91
CA VAL A 83 9.44 -2.48 -30.85
C VAL A 83 8.62 -3.68 -31.31
N TYR A 84 8.04 -3.59 -32.51
CA TYR A 84 7.26 -4.68 -33.10
C TYR A 84 8.13 -5.86 -33.53
N ALA A 85 9.39 -5.61 -33.89
CA ALA A 85 10.37 -6.66 -34.14
C ALA A 85 10.56 -7.54 -32.89
N ARG A 86 10.81 -6.90 -31.73
CA ARG A 86 10.96 -7.59 -30.44
C ARG A 86 9.68 -8.32 -30.03
N MET A 87 8.52 -7.70 -30.22
CA MET A 87 7.23 -8.34 -29.94
C MET A 87 6.99 -9.56 -30.84
N TRP A 88 7.29 -9.45 -32.13
CA TRP A 88 7.17 -10.56 -33.06
C TRP A 88 8.13 -11.70 -32.71
N GLU A 89 9.39 -11.41 -32.38
CA GLU A 89 10.36 -12.41 -31.95
C GLU A 89 9.91 -13.15 -30.68
N PHE A 90 9.37 -12.41 -29.70
CA PHE A 90 8.77 -12.96 -28.48
C PHE A 90 7.62 -13.92 -28.80
N MET A 91 6.67 -13.50 -29.64
CA MET A 91 5.52 -14.33 -30.02
C MET A 91 5.92 -15.50 -30.91
N ASN A 92 6.88 -15.30 -31.81
CA ASN A 92 7.33 -16.31 -32.75
C ASN A 92 8.11 -17.44 -32.06
N SER A 93 8.90 -17.11 -31.02
CA SER A 93 9.59 -18.08 -30.18
C SER A 93 8.65 -18.86 -29.25
N ARG A 94 7.53 -18.26 -28.82
CA ARG A 94 6.54 -18.85 -27.93
C ARG A 94 5.22 -19.13 -28.63
N LYS A 95 5.14 -20.22 -29.41
CA LYS A 95 3.94 -20.55 -30.20
C LYS A 95 2.66 -20.70 -29.38
N HIS A 96 2.77 -21.04 -28.08
CA HIS A 96 1.62 -21.20 -27.21
C HIS A 96 0.90 -19.88 -26.91
N VAL A 97 1.49 -18.71 -27.17
CA VAL A 97 0.81 -17.42 -26.93
C VAL A 97 -0.29 -17.13 -27.95
N PHE A 98 -0.28 -17.79 -29.11
CA PHE A 98 -1.33 -17.59 -30.09
C PHE A 98 -2.56 -18.44 -29.78
N VAL A 99 -3.75 -17.90 -30.09
CA VAL A 99 -5.04 -18.57 -29.90
C VAL A 99 -5.75 -18.81 -31.23
N ARG A 100 -6.68 -19.76 -31.28
CA ARG A 100 -7.43 -20.09 -32.51
C ARG A 100 -8.74 -19.32 -32.65
N LYS A 101 -9.32 -18.90 -31.53
CA LYS A 101 -10.59 -18.15 -31.47
C LYS A 101 -10.48 -16.94 -30.57
N TYR A 102 -11.34 -15.94 -30.78
CA TYR A 102 -11.37 -14.75 -29.93
C TYR A 102 -11.79 -15.10 -28.50
N GLU A 103 -12.77 -15.99 -28.34
CA GLU A 103 -13.30 -16.41 -27.04
C GLU A 103 -12.23 -17.10 -26.19
N GLU A 104 -11.37 -17.90 -26.82
CA GLU A 104 -10.22 -18.54 -26.18
C GLU A 104 -9.21 -17.50 -25.67
N GLY A 105 -8.90 -16.49 -26.50
CA GLY A 105 -8.01 -15.40 -26.11
C GLY A 105 -8.56 -14.56 -24.96
N ILE A 106 -9.85 -14.22 -25.01
CA ILE A 106 -10.53 -13.47 -23.95
C ILE A 106 -10.55 -14.28 -22.65
N GLN A 107 -10.94 -15.55 -22.70
CA GLN A 107 -10.98 -16.42 -21.52
C GLN A 107 -9.60 -16.58 -20.90
N ARG A 108 -8.55 -16.76 -21.72
CA ARG A 108 -7.18 -16.85 -21.23
C ARG A 108 -6.73 -15.58 -20.51
N VAL A 109 -7.08 -14.39 -21.00
CA VAL A 109 -6.79 -13.12 -20.30
C VAL A 109 -7.41 -13.11 -18.91
N ARG A 110 -8.69 -13.53 -18.81
CA ARG A 110 -9.43 -13.60 -17.53
C ARG A 110 -8.79 -14.59 -16.54
N GLU A 111 -8.39 -15.76 -17.02
CA GLU A 111 -7.79 -16.81 -16.19
C GLU A 111 -6.35 -16.50 -15.77
N SER A 112 -5.61 -15.72 -16.58
CA SER A 112 -4.19 -15.45 -16.35
C SER A 112 -3.91 -14.40 -15.27
N LYS A 113 -4.94 -13.81 -14.64
CA LYS A 113 -4.81 -12.84 -13.53
C LYS A 113 -3.78 -11.72 -13.80
N GLY A 114 -3.83 -11.15 -15.00
CA GLY A 114 -2.92 -10.06 -15.40
C GLY A 114 -1.57 -10.50 -15.98
N LYS A 115 -1.31 -11.80 -16.15
CA LYS A 115 -0.07 -12.34 -16.74
C LYS A 115 -0.15 -12.65 -18.23
N TYR A 116 -1.28 -12.37 -18.88
CA TYR A 116 -1.44 -12.52 -20.32
C TYR A 116 -2.24 -11.36 -20.90
N ALA A 117 -1.75 -10.78 -22.00
CA ALA A 117 -2.41 -9.73 -22.77
C ALA A 117 -2.76 -10.21 -24.17
N PHE A 118 -4.01 -10.02 -24.57
CA PHE A 118 -4.49 -10.45 -25.88
C PHE A 118 -4.62 -9.26 -26.84
N LEU A 119 -3.85 -9.29 -27.92
CA LEU A 119 -3.80 -8.24 -28.92
C LEU A 119 -4.86 -8.50 -29.99
N MET A 120 -5.87 -7.63 -30.06
CA MET A 120 -6.99 -7.72 -31.00
C MET A 120 -7.41 -6.34 -31.53
N GLU A 121 -8.33 -6.32 -32.49
CA GLU A 121 -8.91 -5.12 -33.07
C GLU A 121 -9.64 -4.27 -32.01
N SER A 122 -9.54 -2.94 -32.11
CA SER A 122 -10.07 -2.03 -31.08
C SER A 122 -11.58 -2.13 -30.92
N THR A 123 -12.31 -2.32 -32.02
CA THR A 123 -13.76 -2.47 -32.05
C THR A 123 -14.24 -3.67 -31.23
N LYS A 124 -13.59 -4.83 -31.39
CA LYS A 124 -13.87 -6.04 -30.61
C LYS A 124 -13.45 -5.87 -29.17
N ASN A 125 -12.31 -5.24 -28.90
CA ASN A 125 -11.84 -4.97 -27.54
C ASN A 125 -12.84 -4.09 -26.77
N GLU A 126 -13.22 -2.94 -27.33
CA GLU A 126 -14.20 -2.03 -26.75
C GLU A 126 -15.55 -2.70 -26.53
N TYR A 127 -16.01 -3.52 -27.48
CA TYR A 127 -17.24 -4.29 -27.32
C TYR A 127 -17.19 -5.24 -26.13
N ILE A 128 -16.07 -5.96 -25.92
CA ILE A 128 -15.94 -6.95 -24.84
C ILE A 128 -15.82 -6.28 -23.47
N ASN A 129 -15.18 -5.11 -23.39
CA ASN A 129 -15.08 -4.35 -22.14
C ASN A 129 -16.46 -3.91 -21.61
N GLU A 130 -17.43 -3.70 -22.49
CA GLU A 130 -18.81 -3.32 -22.15
C GLU A 130 -19.73 -4.53 -21.87
N ARG A 131 -19.18 -5.74 -21.80
CA ARG A 131 -19.93 -7.00 -21.55
C ARG A 131 -19.55 -7.63 -20.22
N LYS A 132 -20.51 -8.36 -19.62
CA LYS A 132 -20.25 -9.06 -18.37
C LYS A 132 -19.14 -10.12 -18.54
N PRO A 133 -18.29 -10.33 -17.51
CA PRO A 133 -18.35 -9.76 -16.16
C PRO A 133 -17.56 -8.44 -15.98
N CYS A 134 -17.30 -7.67 -17.05
CA CYS A 134 -16.64 -6.35 -16.97
C CYS A 134 -15.22 -6.39 -16.39
N ASP A 135 -14.52 -7.50 -16.64
CA ASP A 135 -13.20 -7.86 -16.09
C ASP A 135 -12.05 -7.63 -17.08
N THR A 136 -12.33 -6.95 -18.19
CA THR A 136 -11.38 -6.62 -19.25
C THR A 136 -11.30 -5.12 -19.43
N MET A 137 -10.16 -4.64 -19.92
CA MET A 137 -9.96 -3.22 -20.24
C MET A 137 -9.02 -3.05 -21.43
N LYS A 138 -9.27 -2.00 -22.22
CA LYS A 138 -8.34 -1.53 -23.25
C LYS A 138 -7.22 -0.72 -22.59
N VAL A 139 -5.98 -1.04 -22.96
CA VAL A 139 -4.77 -0.35 -22.49
C VAL A 139 -4.04 0.26 -23.67
N GLY A 140 -3.58 1.50 -23.52
CA GLY A 140 -2.80 2.20 -24.52
C GLY A 140 -3.61 2.66 -25.74
N ARG A 141 -2.89 3.18 -26.73
CA ARG A 141 -3.45 3.63 -28.02
C ARG A 141 -3.48 2.50 -29.03
N ASN A 142 -4.29 2.65 -30.07
CA ASN A 142 -4.28 1.73 -31.20
C ASN A 142 -2.89 1.72 -31.88
N LEU A 143 -2.42 0.53 -32.26
CA LEU A 143 -1.08 0.33 -32.86
C LEU A 143 -1.06 0.67 -34.35
N ASP A 144 -2.22 0.59 -35.00
CA ASP A 144 -2.43 0.98 -36.37
C ASP A 144 -3.78 1.70 -36.54
N ALA A 145 -3.96 2.32 -37.71
CA ALA A 145 -5.22 2.92 -38.12
C ALA A 145 -5.81 2.07 -39.25
N LYS A 146 -6.74 1.19 -38.90
CA LYS A 146 -7.49 0.35 -39.84
C LYS A 146 -8.99 0.64 -39.71
N GLY A 147 -9.73 0.38 -40.78
CA GLY A 147 -11.18 0.52 -40.81
C GLY A 147 -11.84 -0.62 -41.57
N TYR A 148 -13.10 -0.90 -41.25
CA TYR A 148 -13.91 -1.85 -42.01
C TYR A 148 -14.52 -1.17 -43.23
N GLY A 149 -14.72 -1.93 -44.31
CA GLY A 149 -15.35 -1.46 -45.53
C GLY A 149 -16.29 -2.52 -46.09
N VAL A 150 -17.27 -2.07 -46.87
CA VAL A 150 -18.20 -2.96 -47.59
C VAL A 150 -17.54 -3.42 -48.89
N ALA A 151 -17.29 -4.73 -49.01
CA ALA A 151 -16.66 -5.30 -50.19
C ALA A 151 -17.69 -5.61 -51.29
N THR A 152 -17.32 -5.35 -52.55
CA THR A 152 -18.07 -5.77 -53.74
C THR A 152 -17.13 -6.49 -54.71
N PRO A 153 -17.64 -7.40 -55.56
CA PRO A 153 -16.84 -7.98 -56.63
C PRO A 153 -16.22 -6.91 -57.52
N VAL A 154 -15.01 -7.16 -58.01
CA VAL A 154 -14.29 -6.24 -58.89
C VAL A 154 -15.14 -6.00 -60.15
N GLY A 155 -15.41 -4.73 -60.47
CA GLY A 155 -16.24 -4.33 -61.61
C GLY A 155 -17.75 -4.29 -61.34
N SER A 156 -18.21 -4.48 -60.10
CA SER A 156 -19.64 -4.41 -59.76
C SER A 156 -20.19 -2.97 -59.85
N ASN A 157 -21.33 -2.81 -60.53
CA ASN A 157 -22.09 -1.55 -60.60
C ASN A 157 -22.63 -1.07 -59.23
N LEU A 158 -22.59 -1.92 -58.21
CA LEU A 158 -23.02 -1.57 -56.85
C LEU A 158 -21.97 -0.77 -56.09
N ARG A 159 -20.69 -0.80 -56.51
CA ARG A 159 -19.59 -0.16 -55.80
C ARG A 159 -19.86 1.31 -55.54
N ASP A 160 -20.17 2.08 -56.58
CA ASP A 160 -20.31 3.53 -56.47
C ASP A 160 -21.57 3.91 -55.68
N ARG A 161 -22.67 3.16 -55.88
CA ARG A 161 -23.92 3.37 -55.14
C ARG A 161 -23.75 3.10 -53.64
N LEU A 162 -23.06 2.01 -53.28
CA LEU A 162 -22.77 1.67 -51.88
C LEU A 162 -21.79 2.67 -51.25
N ASN A 163 -20.78 3.10 -52.00
CA ASN A 163 -19.82 4.09 -51.50
C ASN A 163 -20.50 5.42 -51.19
N LEU A 164 -21.36 5.92 -52.08
CA LEU A 164 -22.15 7.13 -51.83
C LEU A 164 -23.10 6.96 -50.64
N ALA A 165 -23.79 5.82 -50.53
CA ALA A 165 -24.68 5.55 -49.40
C ALA A 165 -23.92 5.55 -48.05
N VAL A 166 -22.74 4.94 -47.99
CA VAL A 166 -21.90 4.95 -46.79
C VAL A 166 -21.44 6.36 -46.43
N LEU A 167 -21.04 7.17 -47.43
CA LEU A 167 -20.66 8.56 -47.20
C LEU A 167 -21.83 9.40 -46.65
N THR A 168 -23.04 9.24 -47.23
CA THR A 168 -24.24 9.92 -46.71
C THR A 168 -24.56 9.51 -45.28
N MET A 169 -24.46 8.22 -44.93
CA MET A 169 -24.68 7.75 -43.55
C MET A 169 -23.62 8.28 -42.58
N LEU A 170 -22.38 8.50 -43.06
CA LEU A 170 -21.31 9.07 -42.27
C LEU A 170 -21.55 10.57 -42.01
N GLU A 171 -21.88 11.34 -43.04
CA GLU A 171 -22.19 12.78 -42.95
C GLU A 171 -23.41 13.06 -42.07
N ASN A 172 -24.45 12.23 -42.17
CA ASN A 172 -25.65 12.34 -41.34
C ASN A 172 -25.43 11.90 -39.88
N GLY A 173 -24.27 11.33 -39.55
CA GLY A 173 -23.97 10.79 -38.22
C GLY A 173 -24.74 9.50 -37.87
N ASP A 174 -25.32 8.83 -38.87
CA ASP A 174 -26.09 7.59 -38.67
C ASP A 174 -25.20 6.45 -38.18
N LEU A 175 -23.97 6.36 -38.69
CA LEU A 175 -23.00 5.36 -38.27
C LEU A 175 -22.59 5.54 -36.81
N ALA A 176 -22.31 6.78 -36.39
CA ALA A 176 -22.00 7.09 -35.00
C ALA A 176 -23.17 6.77 -34.05
N ARG A 177 -24.41 7.04 -34.49
CA ARG A 177 -25.61 6.67 -33.74
C ARG A 177 -25.76 5.15 -33.61
N LEU A 178 -25.45 4.39 -34.66
CA LEU A 178 -25.47 2.93 -34.62
C LEU A 178 -24.37 2.37 -33.71
N GLU A 179 -23.16 2.92 -33.78
CA GLU A 179 -22.05 2.55 -32.90
C GLU A 179 -22.44 2.72 -31.43
N ASN A 180 -22.91 3.91 -31.03
CA ASN A 180 -23.35 4.18 -29.68
C ASN A 180 -24.46 3.22 -29.22
N LYS A 181 -25.44 2.96 -30.09
CA LYS A 181 -26.56 2.06 -29.81
C LYS A 181 -26.13 0.62 -29.52
N TRP A 182 -25.11 0.12 -30.22
CA TRP A 182 -24.71 -1.30 -30.15
C TRP A 182 -23.56 -1.56 -29.17
N TRP A 183 -22.71 -0.56 -28.90
CA TRP A 183 -21.61 -0.67 -27.95
C TRP A 183 -21.98 -0.15 -26.54
N TYR A 184 -22.54 1.06 -26.44
CA TYR A 184 -22.66 1.75 -25.15
C TYR A 184 -24.08 1.75 -24.59
N ASP A 185 -25.11 2.06 -25.39
CA ASP A 185 -26.50 2.09 -24.91
C ASP A 185 -27.00 0.70 -24.47
N ARG A 186 -26.38 -0.35 -25.01
CA ARG A 186 -26.63 -1.76 -24.70
C ARG A 186 -25.51 -2.38 -23.88
N SER A 187 -24.69 -1.58 -23.20
CA SER A 187 -23.66 -2.11 -22.32
C SER A 187 -24.30 -2.92 -21.20
N GLU A 188 -23.70 -4.07 -20.90
CA GLU A 188 -24.10 -4.91 -19.77
C GLU A 188 -23.34 -4.51 -18.50
N CYS A 189 -22.27 -3.73 -18.68
CA CYS A 189 -21.47 -3.09 -17.67
C CYS A 189 -22.06 -1.72 -17.37
N LYS A 190 -22.92 -1.62 -16.34
CA LYS A 190 -23.36 -0.31 -15.85
C LYS A 190 -22.15 0.39 -15.22
N ASN A 191 -21.78 1.53 -15.78
CA ASN A 191 -20.94 2.51 -15.10
C ASN A 191 -21.70 3.01 -13.86
N GLY A 192 -21.48 2.42 -12.67
CA GLY A 192 -22.02 2.99 -11.43
C GLY A 192 -22.27 2.07 -10.23
N GLU A 193 -22.14 0.74 -10.30
CA GLU A 193 -22.43 -0.11 -9.11
C GLU A 193 -21.27 -1.01 -8.66
N SER A 194 -20.16 -1.09 -9.39
CA SER A 194 -19.02 -1.94 -9.00
C SER A 194 -17.69 -1.19 -8.80
N LYS A 195 -17.61 0.10 -9.12
CA LYS A 195 -16.38 0.91 -8.93
C LYS A 195 -16.47 2.01 -7.87
N GLU A 196 -17.66 2.37 -7.38
CA GLU A 196 -17.83 3.44 -6.37
C GLU A 196 -18.49 2.98 -5.06
N SER A 197 -18.89 1.72 -4.93
CA SER A 197 -19.67 1.25 -3.77
C SER A 197 -19.22 -0.09 -3.19
N SER A 198 -18.00 -0.55 -3.48
CA SER A 198 -17.31 -1.26 -2.40
C SER A 198 -16.96 -0.18 -1.40
N GLN A 199 -17.65 -0.15 -0.25
CA GLN A 199 -17.12 0.54 0.91
C GLN A 199 -15.68 0.05 1.02
N ASN A 200 -14.73 0.97 0.81
CA ASN A 200 -13.30 0.69 0.88
C ASN A 200 -12.98 0.38 2.34
N GLU A 201 -13.36 -0.82 2.77
CA GLU A 201 -13.08 -1.31 4.11
C GLU A 201 -11.57 -1.44 4.20
N LEU A 202 -10.97 -0.70 5.15
CA LEU A 202 -9.56 -0.86 5.45
C LEU A 202 -9.33 -2.33 5.83
N THR A 203 -8.68 -3.07 4.93
CA THR A 203 -8.36 -4.47 5.20
C THR A 203 -7.34 -4.54 6.33
N LEU A 204 -7.41 -5.62 7.13
CA LEU A 204 -6.44 -5.90 8.20
C LEU A 204 -5.00 -5.82 7.70
N SER A 205 -4.76 -6.20 6.44
CA SER A 205 -3.45 -6.13 5.78
C SER A 205 -2.86 -4.72 5.76
N ASN A 206 -3.67 -3.68 5.61
CA ASN A 206 -3.20 -2.29 5.58
C ASN A 206 -2.76 -1.79 6.97
N VAL A 207 -3.33 -2.37 8.05
CA VAL A 207 -3.05 -1.97 9.46
C VAL A 207 -2.15 -2.98 10.18
N ALA A 208 -1.84 -4.12 9.55
CA ALA A 208 -1.02 -5.20 10.12
C ALA A 208 0.33 -4.72 10.66
N GLY A 209 0.97 -3.74 9.99
CA GLY A 209 2.22 -3.11 10.43
C GLY A 209 2.15 -2.54 11.85
N CYS A 210 1.03 -1.90 12.23
CA CYS A 210 0.84 -1.34 13.56
C CYS A 210 0.84 -2.43 14.65
N PHE A 211 0.23 -3.59 14.37
CA PHE A 211 0.21 -4.71 15.31
C PHE A 211 1.61 -5.30 15.52
N TYR A 212 2.41 -5.44 14.46
CA TYR A 212 3.79 -5.93 14.58
C TYR A 212 4.67 -5.00 15.41
N ILE A 213 4.54 -3.69 15.23
CA ILE A 213 5.30 -2.70 16.03
C ILE A 213 4.87 -2.76 17.50
N LEU A 214 3.57 -2.89 17.78
CA LEU A 214 3.06 -3.00 19.15
C LEU A 214 3.59 -4.25 19.86
N ILE A 215 3.50 -5.41 19.22
CA ILE A 215 3.99 -6.67 19.79
C ILE A 215 5.51 -6.61 20.00
N GLY A 216 6.26 -6.11 19.01
CA GLY A 216 7.71 -5.94 19.12
C GLY A 216 8.10 -4.99 20.25
N GLY A 217 7.38 -3.86 20.39
CA GLY A 217 7.59 -2.90 21.47
C GLY A 217 7.31 -3.48 22.86
N CYS A 218 6.21 -4.22 23.02
CA CYS A 218 5.91 -4.94 24.26
C CYS A 218 6.99 -5.98 24.60
N GLY A 219 7.44 -6.75 23.61
CA GLY A 219 8.50 -7.75 23.80
C GLY A 219 9.82 -7.10 24.25
N LEU A 220 10.21 -5.99 23.61
CA LEU A 220 11.41 -5.26 23.97
C LEU A 220 11.32 -4.62 25.36
N ALA A 221 10.16 -4.06 25.72
CA ALA A 221 9.93 -3.51 27.06
C ALA A 221 10.04 -4.59 28.15
N LEU A 222 9.45 -5.77 27.92
CA LEU A 222 9.56 -6.91 28.83
C LEU A 222 11.01 -7.41 28.94
N MET A 223 11.73 -7.48 27.83
CA MET A 223 13.14 -7.87 27.83
C MET A 223 14.01 -6.89 28.61
N VAL A 224 13.85 -5.58 28.39
CA VAL A 224 14.58 -4.54 29.14
C VAL A 224 14.26 -4.63 30.62
N SER A 225 12.98 -4.74 30.98
CA SER A 225 12.54 -4.91 32.37
C SER A 225 13.16 -6.15 33.03
N PHE A 226 13.21 -7.27 32.31
CA PHE A 226 13.83 -8.50 32.78
C PHE A 226 15.35 -8.35 32.97
N LEU A 227 16.05 -7.73 32.01
CA LEU A 227 17.49 -7.47 32.10
C LEU A 227 17.84 -6.54 33.26
N GLU A 228 17.08 -5.46 33.46
CA GLU A 228 17.25 -4.57 34.61
C GLU A 228 17.01 -5.30 35.94
N PHE A 229 15.97 -6.14 35.98
CA PHE A 229 15.69 -6.97 37.15
C PHE A 229 16.84 -7.93 37.47
N CYS A 230 17.39 -8.61 36.45
CA CYS A 230 18.55 -9.49 36.61
C CYS A 230 19.79 -8.72 37.04
N TYR A 231 20.06 -7.56 36.43
CA TYR A 231 21.22 -6.72 36.76
C TYR A 231 21.16 -6.22 38.20
N LYS A 232 20.02 -5.64 38.63
CA LYS A 232 19.82 -5.20 40.01
C LYS A 232 19.90 -6.36 41.00
N SER A 233 19.34 -7.52 40.66
CA SER A 233 19.41 -8.71 41.52
C SER A 233 20.83 -9.24 41.69
N LYS A 234 21.67 -9.21 40.64
CA LYS A 234 23.09 -9.59 40.71
C LYS A 234 23.92 -8.60 41.54
N VAL A 235 23.72 -7.29 41.32
CA VAL A 235 24.40 -6.23 42.08
C VAL A 235 24.04 -6.35 43.56
N GLU A 236 22.78 -6.59 43.89
CA GLU A 236 22.32 -6.70 45.26
C GLU A 236 22.79 -7.99 45.93
N ALA A 237 22.72 -9.15 45.27
CA ALA A 237 23.26 -10.41 45.79
C ALA A 237 24.76 -10.35 46.12
N THR A 238 25.53 -9.60 45.31
CA THR A 238 26.96 -9.36 45.56
C THR A 238 27.17 -8.50 46.82
N ARG A 239 26.24 -7.58 47.12
CA ARG A 239 26.28 -6.69 48.29
C ARG A 239 25.86 -7.39 49.59
N THR A 240 24.92 -8.35 49.53
CA THR A 240 24.39 -9.07 50.71
C THR A 240 24.97 -10.47 50.95
N LYS A 241 25.87 -10.98 50.09
CA LYS A 241 26.50 -12.33 50.21
C LYS A 241 25.48 -13.48 50.34
N MET A 242 24.39 -13.44 49.56
CA MET A 242 23.38 -14.50 49.48
C MET A 242 23.38 -15.19 48.10
N THR A 243 22.82 -16.40 48.00
CA THR A 243 22.75 -17.12 46.73
C THR A 243 21.72 -16.50 45.77
N LEU A 244 22.03 -16.45 44.46
CA LEU A 244 21.21 -15.78 43.43
C LEU A 244 19.74 -16.25 43.38
N CYS A 245 19.50 -17.53 43.67
CA CYS A 245 18.17 -18.14 43.63
C CYS A 245 17.26 -17.62 44.77
N GLU A 246 17.84 -17.42 45.96
CA GLU A 246 17.13 -17.00 47.17
C GLU A 246 16.70 -15.52 47.10
N VAL A 247 17.53 -14.66 46.48
CA VAL A 247 17.21 -13.25 46.22
C VAL A 247 16.14 -13.08 45.13
N MET A 248 16.18 -13.90 44.07
CA MET A 248 15.16 -13.87 43.01
C MET A 248 13.78 -14.31 43.52
N LEU A 249 13.72 -15.37 44.33
CA LEU A 249 12.47 -15.86 44.93
C LEU A 249 11.86 -14.83 45.90
N ASN A 250 12.68 -14.21 46.76
CA ASN A 250 12.18 -13.18 47.67
C ASN A 250 11.68 -11.92 46.95
N LYS A 251 12.33 -11.49 45.85
CA LYS A 251 11.86 -10.36 45.04
C LYS A 251 10.61 -10.67 44.22
N LEU A 252 10.49 -11.87 43.64
CA LEU A 252 9.26 -12.29 42.96
C LEU A 252 8.09 -12.37 43.94
N HIS A 253 8.31 -12.92 45.13
CA HIS A 253 7.28 -12.99 46.16
C HIS A 253 6.85 -11.61 46.65
N THR A 254 7.79 -10.69 46.93
CA THR A 254 7.48 -9.32 47.37
C THR A 254 6.86 -8.45 46.26
N SER A 255 7.24 -8.66 45.00
CA SER A 255 6.63 -7.97 43.86
C SER A 255 5.21 -8.47 43.54
N VAL A 256 4.89 -9.73 43.89
CA VAL A 256 3.55 -10.31 43.78
C VAL A 256 2.67 -9.99 44.99
N SER A 257 3.25 -9.87 46.20
CA SER A 257 2.51 -9.57 47.43
C SER A 257 2.31 -8.07 47.71
N GLY A 258 2.93 -7.19 46.92
CA GLY A 258 2.66 -5.74 46.96
C GLY A 258 3.05 -5.02 48.25
N GLN A 259 4.08 -5.49 48.95
CA GLN A 259 4.50 -4.89 50.23
C GLN A 259 5.81 -4.11 50.08
N SER A 260 5.71 -2.78 50.04
CA SER A 260 6.85 -1.85 50.01
C SER A 260 7.74 -2.05 51.23
N HIS A 261 9.01 -2.39 51.01
CA HIS A 261 9.99 -2.58 52.08
C HIS A 261 10.44 -1.21 52.65
N VAL A 262 9.92 -0.86 53.82
CA VAL A 262 10.47 0.19 54.70
C VAL A 262 11.84 -0.27 55.18
N ASN A 263 12.88 0.53 54.91
CA ASN A 263 14.22 0.29 55.40
C ASN A 263 14.28 0.44 56.93
N HIS A 264 14.51 -0.65 57.65
CA HIS A 264 14.91 -0.61 59.06
C HIS A 264 15.91 -1.73 59.40
N ALA A 265 17.16 -1.35 59.67
CA ALA A 265 18.07 -1.90 60.71
C ALA A 265 19.48 -1.27 60.50
N ARG A 266 19.91 -0.26 61.25
CA ARG A 266 20.56 -0.25 62.59
C ARG A 266 21.94 -0.96 62.68
N PHE A 267 22.96 -0.08 62.79
CA PHE A 267 24.12 -0.08 63.70
C PHE A 267 24.99 -1.33 63.90
N TYR A 268 26.25 -1.23 63.47
CA TYR A 268 27.45 -1.65 64.22
C TYR A 268 28.60 -0.68 63.90
N GLN A 269 29.11 0.02 64.92
CA GLN A 269 30.39 0.75 64.88
C GLN A 269 31.57 -0.22 65.06
N PRO A 270 32.77 0.16 64.59
CA PRO A 270 33.90 0.12 65.51
C PRO A 270 34.73 1.42 65.54
N ALA A 271 35.11 1.77 66.77
CA ALA A 271 36.37 2.33 67.27
C ALA A 271 37.27 3.23 66.37
N THR A 272 37.33 4.50 66.79
CA THR A 272 38.55 5.32 67.04
C THR A 272 39.39 5.81 65.86
N GLN A 273 39.33 7.13 65.60
CA GLN A 273 40.51 8.01 65.69
C GLN A 273 40.08 9.47 65.86
N MET A 274 40.66 10.11 66.88
CA MET A 274 40.51 11.53 67.23
C MET A 274 41.03 12.42 66.10
N ILE A 275 40.31 13.47 65.70
CA ILE A 275 40.86 14.83 65.50
C ILE A 275 39.74 15.83 65.83
N THR A 276 40.04 16.67 66.81
CA THR A 276 39.33 17.87 67.27
C THR A 276 39.27 18.96 66.20
N ALA A 277 38.13 19.62 66.03
CA ALA A 277 38.07 21.05 65.74
C ALA A 277 36.66 21.57 66.07
N GLU A 278 36.65 22.59 66.94
CA GLU A 278 35.51 23.30 67.49
C GLU A 278 34.71 24.08 66.44
N GLY A 279 33.46 24.43 66.76
CA GLY A 279 32.89 25.68 66.24
C GLY A 279 31.36 25.75 66.07
N VAL A 280 30.67 26.25 67.10
CA VAL A 280 29.64 27.34 67.03
C VAL A 280 28.41 27.05 66.15
N SER A 281 27.28 26.60 66.72
CA SER A 281 26.11 27.39 67.19
C SER A 281 25.50 28.36 66.16
N ASP A 282 24.26 28.12 65.73
CA ASP A 282 23.13 28.96 66.16
C ASP A 282 21.75 28.40 65.78
N GLN A 283 20.84 28.51 66.75
CA GLN A 283 19.40 28.37 66.63
C GLN A 283 18.79 29.60 65.91
N VAL A 284 17.58 29.47 65.36
CA VAL A 284 16.37 30.17 65.87
C VAL A 284 15.18 29.96 64.92
N SER A 285 14.07 29.57 65.54
CA SER A 285 12.67 29.45 65.11
C SER A 285 12.14 30.61 64.23
N SER A 286 11.14 30.35 63.38
CA SER A 286 9.72 30.38 63.81
C SER A 286 8.73 30.26 62.64
N ASN A 287 7.86 29.27 62.78
CA ASN A 287 6.48 29.08 62.30
C ASN A 287 5.81 30.18 61.44
N THR A 288 5.06 29.73 60.42
CA THR A 288 3.58 29.91 60.41
C THR A 288 2.86 28.96 59.44
N HIS A 289 1.75 28.39 59.94
CA HIS A 289 0.61 27.76 59.25
C HIS A 289 0.18 28.55 57.98
N THR A 290 -0.47 27.98 56.95
CA THR A 290 -1.84 27.43 56.99
C THR A 290 -2.17 26.73 55.65
N GLN A 291 -3.02 25.71 55.73
CA GLN A 291 -3.68 24.95 54.65
C GLN A 291 -4.46 25.84 53.67
N VAL A 292 -4.39 25.55 52.35
CA VAL A 292 -5.42 24.81 51.55
C VAL A 292 -4.68 24.07 50.45
#